data_AF-A0A926ZPJ5-F1
#
_entry.id   AF-A0A926ZPJ5-F1
#
_cell.length_a   1.000
_cell.length_b   1.000
_cell.length_c   1.000
_cell.angle_alpha   90.00
_cell.angle_beta   90.00
_cell.angle_gamma   90.00
#
_symmetry.space_group_name_H-M   'P 1'
#
loop_
_entity.id
_entity.type
_entity.pdbx_description
1 polymer ?
#
loop_
_entity_poly.entity_id
_entity_poly.type
_entity_poly.pdbx_seq_one_letter_code
_entity_poly.pdbx_strand_id
1 'polypeptide(L)'
;MPKLNVKQKNWLLSAHVASASIWFGSALCMVAIALKNANITNGDELYAINTTLKLLDDFVVIPSANLSLLTGGLLCWLTVWGFFKHYWVIVKWIATVTLIVVGTIWLGPWVNAVTGISDVARSQALSNPLYMFDLNGVLIGGAIQTLCILAIIGISVIKPWGRRVVKSQESSTSSSS
;
A
#
# COMPACT_ATOMS: atom_id res chain seq x y z
N MET A 1 24.56 -15.57 6.98
CA MET A 1 24.54 -14.96 5.63
C MET A 1 25.36 -13.68 5.66
N PRO A 2 26.24 -13.44 4.67
CA PRO A 2 27.00 -12.20 4.58
C PRO A 2 26.04 -11.00 4.38
N LYS A 3 26.31 -9.89 5.07
CA LYS A 3 25.54 -8.65 4.93
C LYS A 3 25.93 -7.93 3.63
N LEU A 4 24.98 -7.20 3.05
CA LEU A 4 25.24 -6.39 1.85
C LEU A 4 26.34 -5.34 2.09
N ASN A 5 27.15 -5.11 1.07
CA ASN A 5 28.06 -3.97 1.00
C ASN A 5 27.25 -2.65 0.90
N VAL A 6 27.84 -1.53 1.32
CA VAL A 6 27.22 -0.19 1.30
C VAL A 6 26.56 0.18 -0.03
N LYS A 7 27.24 -0.04 -1.16
CA LYS A 7 26.71 0.23 -2.53
C LYS A 7 25.48 -0.61 -2.83
N GLN A 8 25.51 -1.92 -2.54
CA GLN A 8 24.37 -2.82 -2.76
C GLN A 8 23.17 -2.44 -1.89
N LYS A 9 23.43 -2.14 -0.61
CA LYS A 9 22.42 -1.64 0.33
C LYS A 9 21.77 -0.36 -0.17
N ASN A 10 22.56 0.60 -0.67
CA ASN A 10 22.04 1.88 -1.14
C ASN A 10 21.17 1.70 -2.39
N TRP A 11 21.57 0.87 -3.35
CA TRP A 11 20.73 0.57 -4.52
C TRP A 11 19.40 -0.10 -4.13
N LEU A 12 19.44 -1.07 -3.22
CA LEU A 12 18.24 -1.72 -2.72
C LEU A 12 17.33 -0.72 -1.98
N LEU A 13 17.92 0.18 -1.19
CA LEU A 13 17.18 1.25 -0.52
C LEU A 13 16.55 2.22 -1.53
N SER A 14 17.28 2.62 -2.57
CA SER A 14 16.76 3.47 -3.64
C SER A 14 15.59 2.81 -4.36
N ALA A 15 15.69 1.52 -4.69
CA ALA A 15 14.59 0.76 -5.30
C ALA A 15 13.36 0.67 -4.38
N HIS A 16 13.57 0.47 -3.08
CA HIS A 16 12.49 0.46 -2.09
C HIS A 16 11.79 1.82 -1.98
N VAL A 17 12.56 2.92 -1.91
CA VAL A 17 12.01 4.27 -1.85
C VAL A 17 11.27 4.60 -3.14
N ALA A 18 11.85 4.33 -4.30
CA ALA A 18 11.22 4.60 -5.59
C ALA A 18 9.89 3.84 -5.74
N SER A 19 9.85 2.55 -5.44
CA SER A 19 8.62 1.75 -5.48
C SER A 19 7.56 2.24 -4.48
N ALA A 20 7.95 2.58 -3.25
CA ALA A 20 7.03 3.16 -2.28
C ALA A 20 6.48 4.53 -2.73
N SER A 21 7.32 5.38 -3.33
CA SER A 21 6.92 6.68 -3.85
C SER A 21 5.97 6.56 -5.05
N ILE A 22 6.21 5.62 -5.96
CA ILE A 22 5.31 5.33 -7.08
C ILE A 22 3.96 4.87 -6.55
N TRP A 23 3.94 3.93 -5.59
CA TRP A 23 2.71 3.45 -5.01
C TRP A 23 1.88 4.57 -4.37
N PHE A 24 2.52 5.39 -3.53
CA PHE A 24 1.87 6.55 -2.91
C PHE A 24 1.38 7.56 -3.93
N GLY A 25 2.22 7.93 -4.90
CA GLY A 25 1.91 8.92 -5.92
C GLY A 25 0.74 8.49 -6.79
N SER A 26 0.70 7.24 -7.24
CA SER A 26 -0.41 6.70 -8.04
C SER A 26 -1.71 6.68 -7.24
N ALA A 27 -1.69 6.24 -5.98
CA ALA A 27 -2.88 6.25 -5.13
C ALA A 27 -3.41 7.69 -4.93
N LEU A 28 -2.51 8.65 -4.69
CA LEU A 28 -2.87 10.06 -4.56
C LEU A 28 -3.47 10.63 -5.86
N CYS A 29 -2.87 10.34 -7.01
CA CYS A 29 -3.39 10.75 -8.32
C CYS A 29 -4.77 10.14 -8.60
N MET A 30 -4.98 8.87 -8.27
CA MET A 30 -6.29 8.21 -8.42
C MET A 30 -7.37 8.90 -7.58
N VAL A 31 -7.08 9.23 -6.31
CA VAL A 31 -8.00 9.98 -5.45
C VAL A 31 -8.28 11.37 -6.04
N ALA A 32 -7.25 12.08 -6.51
CA ALA A 32 -7.41 13.41 -7.10
C ALA A 32 -8.28 13.37 -8.38
N ILE A 33 -8.06 12.39 -9.26
CA ILE A 33 -8.86 12.17 -10.46
C ILE A 33 -10.31 11.88 -10.09
N ALA A 34 -10.54 10.98 -9.14
CA ALA A 34 -11.89 10.58 -8.75
C ALA A 34 -12.66 11.75 -8.10
N LEU A 35 -12.01 12.56 -7.26
CA LEU A 35 -12.60 13.76 -6.66
C LEU A 35 -12.93 14.83 -7.70
N LYS A 36 -12.02 15.08 -8.66
CA LYS A 36 -12.23 16.09 -9.71
C LYS A 36 -13.44 15.76 -10.58
N ASN A 37 -13.73 14.48 -10.75
CA ASN A 37 -14.71 13.96 -11.68
C ASN A 37 -16.00 13.45 -11.01
N ALA A 38 -16.23 13.81 -9.75
CA ALA A 38 -17.38 13.34 -8.97
C ALA A 38 -18.76 13.71 -9.55
N ASN A 39 -18.83 14.72 -10.43
CA ASN A 39 -20.08 15.23 -11.00
C ASN A 39 -20.27 14.91 -12.49
N ILE A 40 -19.51 13.94 -13.03
CA ILE A 40 -19.66 13.56 -14.44
C ILE A 40 -21.02 12.91 -14.69
N THR A 41 -21.67 13.37 -15.75
CA THR A 41 -22.95 12.83 -16.25
C THR A 41 -22.81 12.21 -17.63
N ASN A 42 -21.72 12.51 -18.36
CA ASN A 42 -21.41 11.89 -19.65
C ASN A 42 -20.92 10.45 -19.44
N GLY A 43 -21.56 9.51 -20.12
CA GLY A 43 -21.27 8.08 -19.95
C GLY A 43 -19.92 7.62 -20.50
N ASP A 44 -19.43 8.23 -21.57
CA ASP A 44 -18.13 7.88 -22.16
C ASP A 44 -16.99 8.44 -21.32
N GLU A 45 -17.15 9.67 -20.80
CA GLU A 45 -16.20 10.26 -19.87
C GLU A 45 -16.11 9.44 -18.56
N LEU A 46 -17.26 8.99 -18.04
CA LEU A 46 -17.34 8.12 -16.87
C LEU A 46 -16.57 6.81 -17.07
N TYR A 47 -16.78 6.14 -18.21
CA TYR A 47 -16.06 4.92 -18.55
C TYR A 47 -14.55 5.15 -18.74
N ALA A 48 -14.18 6.25 -19.41
CA ALA A 48 -12.78 6.61 -19.62
C ALA A 48 -12.03 6.80 -18.29
N ILE A 49 -12.66 7.44 -17.31
CA ILE A 49 -12.08 7.64 -15.98
C ILE A 49 -11.97 6.33 -15.22
N ASN A 50 -13.03 5.52 -15.16
CA ASN A 50 -12.97 4.23 -14.47
C ASN A 50 -11.87 3.32 -15.06
N THR A 51 -11.76 3.30 -16.40
CA THR A 51 -10.70 2.56 -17.10
C THR A 51 -9.31 3.11 -16.80
N THR A 52 -9.16 4.44 -16.68
CA THR A 52 -7.88 5.07 -16.30
C THR A 52 -7.48 4.70 -14.87
N LEU A 53 -8.43 4.72 -13.93
CA LEU A 53 -8.20 4.30 -12.55
C LEU A 53 -7.80 2.82 -12.50
N LYS A 54 -8.50 1.95 -13.24
CA LYS A 54 -8.16 0.53 -13.36
C LYS A 54 -6.77 0.31 -13.95
N LEU A 55 -6.39 1.04 -15.00
CA LEU A 55 -5.06 0.95 -15.60
C LEU A 55 -3.97 1.33 -14.60
N LEU A 56 -4.17 2.42 -13.85
CA LEU A 56 -3.24 2.82 -12.79
C LEU A 56 -3.15 1.74 -11.69
N ASP A 57 -4.28 1.13 -11.32
CA ASP A 57 -4.30 0.06 -10.32
C ASP A 57 -3.52 -1.16 -10.80
N ASP A 58 -3.88 -1.70 -11.96
CA ASP A 58 -3.33 -2.93 -12.54
C ASP A 58 -1.83 -2.82 -12.84
N PHE A 59 -1.40 -1.70 -13.45
CA PHE A 59 -0.06 -1.58 -14.01
C PHE A 59 0.91 -0.75 -13.18
N VAL A 60 0.43 0.05 -12.22
CA VAL A 60 1.30 0.93 -11.43
C VAL A 60 1.19 0.63 -9.94
N VAL A 61 -0.01 0.63 -9.36
CA VAL A 61 -0.23 0.41 -7.93
C VAL A 61 0.14 -1.01 -7.53
N ILE A 62 -0.44 -2.04 -8.16
CA ILE A 62 -0.18 -3.44 -7.81
C ILE A 62 1.32 -3.78 -7.95
N PRO A 63 2.00 -3.49 -9.08
CA PRO A 63 3.43 -3.80 -9.21
C PRO A 63 4.31 -3.04 -8.22
N SER A 64 4.06 -1.74 -8.01
CA SER A 64 4.87 -0.92 -7.11
C SER A 64 4.69 -1.29 -5.64
N ALA A 65 3.47 -1.65 -5.21
CA ALA A 65 3.18 -2.13 -3.86
C ALA A 65 3.92 -3.44 -3.56
N ASN A 66 3.84 -4.40 -4.49
CA ASN A 66 4.55 -5.69 -4.37
C ASN A 66 6.07 -5.49 -4.40
N LEU A 67 6.59 -4.65 -5.29
CA LEU A 67 8.02 -4.34 -5.33
C LEU A 67 8.50 -3.66 -4.04
N SER A 68 7.69 -2.78 -3.46
CA SER A 68 8.00 -2.13 -2.18
C SER A 68 8.04 -3.15 -1.04
N LEU A 69 7.09 -4.09 -0.99
CA LEU A 69 7.05 -5.18 -0.03
C LEU A 69 8.31 -6.08 -0.15
N LEU A 70 8.62 -6.51 -1.37
CA LEU A 70 9.78 -7.37 -1.65
C LEU A 70 11.09 -6.70 -1.28
N THR A 71 11.32 -5.47 -1.74
CA THR A 71 12.55 -4.71 -1.45
C THR A 71 12.67 -4.35 0.03
N GLY A 72 11.56 -4.03 0.69
CA GLY A 72 11.50 -3.86 2.15
C GLY A 72 11.87 -5.15 2.87
N GLY A 73 11.45 -6.30 2.34
CA GLY A 73 11.74 -7.66 2.84
C GLY A 73 13.21 -7.95 2.81
N LEU A 74 13.81 -7.70 1.66
CA LEU A 74 15.24 -7.82 1.45
C LEU A 74 16.02 -6.87 2.36
N LEU A 75 15.56 -5.62 2.56
CA LEU A 75 16.20 -4.71 3.52
C LEU A 75 16.16 -5.24 4.95
N CYS A 76 15.03 -5.83 5.38
CA CYS A 76 14.93 -6.41 6.72
C CYS A 76 15.80 -7.66 6.87
N TRP A 77 15.87 -8.50 5.84
CA TRP A 77 16.65 -9.74 5.84
C TRP A 77 18.16 -9.48 5.76
N LEU A 78 18.59 -8.62 4.84
CA LEU A 78 19.99 -8.49 4.43
C LEU A 78 20.76 -7.36 5.15
N THR A 79 20.08 -6.59 6.01
CA THR A 79 20.70 -5.48 6.74
C THR A 79 20.55 -5.62 8.26
N VAL A 80 21.08 -4.64 9.00
CA VAL A 80 21.04 -4.65 10.47
C VAL A 80 19.61 -4.55 11.04
N TRP A 81 18.64 -4.07 10.25
CA TRP A 81 17.28 -3.82 10.70
C TRP A 81 16.58 -5.07 11.24
N GLY A 82 16.55 -6.17 10.49
CA GLY A 82 15.79 -7.37 10.90
C GLY A 82 14.28 -7.13 10.98
N PHE A 83 13.48 -8.19 10.82
CA PHE A 83 12.01 -8.09 10.89
C PHE A 83 11.50 -7.75 12.30
N PHE A 84 12.12 -8.31 13.34
CA PHE A 84 11.59 -8.26 14.71
C PHE A 84 12.46 -7.48 15.70
N LYS A 85 13.49 -6.75 15.21
CA LYS A 85 14.40 -6.02 16.10
C LYS A 85 13.89 -4.63 16.49
N HIS A 86 12.99 -4.04 15.70
CA HIS A 86 12.50 -2.68 15.91
C HIS A 86 10.97 -2.64 15.80
N TYR A 87 10.30 -1.99 16.75
CA TYR A 87 8.84 -1.93 16.77
C TYR A 87 8.28 -1.21 15.54
N TRP A 88 8.89 -0.10 15.10
CA TRP A 88 8.45 0.59 13.87
C TRP A 88 8.58 -0.27 12.62
N VAL A 89 9.58 -1.15 12.55
CA VAL A 89 9.73 -2.07 11.40
C VAL A 89 8.57 -3.06 11.38
N ILE A 90 8.24 -3.66 12.53
CA ILE A 90 7.11 -4.60 12.66
C ILE A 90 5.80 -3.91 12.27
N VAL A 91 5.53 -2.73 12.83
CA VAL A 91 4.30 -1.96 12.54
C VAL A 91 4.20 -1.65 11.04
N LYS A 92 5.28 -1.17 10.41
CA LYS A 92 5.30 -0.93 8.97
C LYS A 92 5.03 -2.20 8.17
N TRP A 93 5.62 -3.31 8.57
CA TRP A 93 5.44 -4.60 7.89
C TRP A 93 4.00 -5.03 7.89
N ILE A 94 3.40 -5.08 9.09
CA ILE A 94 2.01 -5.47 9.26
C ILE A 94 1.10 -4.51 8.48
N ALA A 95 1.30 -3.20 8.63
CA ALA A 95 0.51 -2.20 7.91
C ALA A 95 0.62 -2.34 6.39
N THR A 96 1.83 -2.55 5.86
CA THR A 96 2.06 -2.73 4.42
C THR A 96 1.35 -3.96 3.88
N VAL A 97 1.49 -5.10 4.55
CA VAL A 97 0.80 -6.35 4.17
C VAL A 97 -0.72 -6.17 4.25
N THR A 98 -1.22 -5.57 5.33
CA THR A 98 -2.65 -5.28 5.48
C THR A 98 -3.17 -4.43 4.34
N LEU A 99 -2.46 -3.36 3.93
CA LEU A 99 -2.89 -2.52 2.81
C LEU A 99 -2.89 -3.25 1.47
N ILE A 100 -1.91 -4.13 1.22
CA ILE A 100 -1.89 -4.95 0.00
C ILE A 100 -3.06 -5.93 -0.01
N VAL A 101 -3.33 -6.59 1.11
CA VAL A 101 -4.46 -7.53 1.25
C VAL A 101 -5.79 -6.79 1.09
N VAL A 102 -5.94 -5.64 1.75
CA VAL A 102 -7.15 -4.81 1.63
C VAL A 102 -7.35 -4.34 0.19
N GLY A 103 -6.26 -3.88 -0.44
CA GLY A 103 -6.27 -3.50 -1.85
C GLY A 103 -6.71 -4.65 -2.76
N THR A 104 -6.20 -5.86 -2.53
CA THR A 104 -6.49 -7.02 -3.38
C THR A 104 -7.91 -7.56 -3.19
N ILE A 105 -8.40 -7.61 -1.95
CA ILE A 105 -9.69 -8.25 -1.63
C ILE A 105 -10.88 -7.30 -1.77
N TRP A 106 -10.70 -5.99 -1.53
CA TRP A 106 -11.80 -5.03 -1.57
C TRP A 106 -11.62 -4.00 -2.70
N LEU A 107 -10.51 -3.24 -2.71
CA LEU A 107 -10.36 -2.14 -3.69
C LEU A 107 -10.30 -2.65 -5.14
N GLY A 108 -9.53 -3.71 -5.40
CA GLY A 108 -9.39 -4.30 -6.73
C GLY A 108 -10.73 -4.75 -7.29
N PRO A 109 -11.53 -5.56 -6.58
CA PRO A 109 -12.88 -5.93 -7.01
C PRO A 109 -13.79 -4.73 -7.26
N TRP A 110 -13.77 -3.70 -6.41
CA TRP A 110 -14.56 -2.48 -6.63
C TRP A 110 -14.13 -1.74 -7.89
N VAL A 111 -12.83 -1.55 -8.12
CA VAL A 111 -12.29 -0.92 -9.35
C VAL A 111 -12.67 -1.70 -10.60
N ASN A 112 -12.61 -3.04 -10.54
CA ASN A 112 -13.06 -3.90 -11.63
C ASN A 112 -14.56 -3.78 -11.88
N ALA A 113 -15.38 -3.77 -10.82
CA ALA A 113 -16.83 -3.67 -10.92
C ALA A 113 -17.28 -2.33 -11.50
N VAL A 114 -16.76 -1.20 -11.00
CA VAL A 114 -17.12 0.12 -11.53
C VAL A 114 -16.73 0.27 -12.99
N THR A 115 -15.59 -0.30 -13.39
CA THR A 115 -15.14 -0.25 -14.80
C THR A 115 -16.01 -1.12 -15.69
N GLY A 116 -16.33 -2.34 -15.26
CA GLY A 116 -17.19 -3.25 -16.04
C GLY A 116 -18.62 -2.74 -16.18
N ILE A 117 -19.19 -2.15 -15.12
CA ILE A 117 -20.54 -1.58 -15.17
C ILE A 117 -20.56 -0.33 -16.06
N SER A 118 -19.58 0.58 -15.95
CA SER A 118 -19.56 1.78 -16.79
C SER A 118 -19.26 1.49 -18.26
N ASP A 119 -18.56 0.39 -18.58
CA ASP A 119 -18.34 -0.05 -19.97
C ASP A 119 -19.66 -0.34 -20.68
N VAL A 120 -20.55 -1.09 -20.02
CA VAL A 120 -21.81 -1.54 -20.60
C VAL A 120 -22.91 -0.49 -20.44
N ALA A 121 -23.08 0.04 -19.23
CA ALA A 121 -24.21 0.91 -18.89
C ALA A 121 -23.94 2.39 -19.16
N ARG A 122 -22.68 2.80 -19.32
CA ARG A 122 -22.28 4.19 -19.58
C ARG A 122 -22.93 5.13 -18.55
N SER A 123 -23.67 6.15 -18.97
CA SER A 123 -24.33 7.10 -18.05
C SER A 123 -25.41 6.45 -17.18
N GLN A 124 -25.99 5.32 -17.62
CA GLN A 124 -26.96 4.55 -16.82
C GLN A 124 -26.29 3.83 -15.64
N ALA A 125 -24.95 3.73 -15.60
CA ALA A 125 -24.25 3.22 -14.43
C ALA A 125 -24.54 4.04 -13.17
N LEU A 126 -24.77 5.35 -13.32
CA LEU A 126 -25.04 6.26 -12.19
C LEU A 126 -26.37 5.98 -11.48
N SER A 127 -27.32 5.30 -12.15
CA SER A 127 -28.57 4.84 -11.51
C SER A 127 -28.49 3.43 -10.94
N ASN A 128 -27.35 2.73 -11.11
CA ASN A 128 -27.15 1.39 -10.57
C ASN A 128 -26.67 1.47 -9.10
N PRO A 129 -27.43 0.92 -8.13
CA PRO A 129 -27.05 0.97 -6.72
C PRO A 129 -25.71 0.27 -6.41
N LEU A 130 -25.39 -0.82 -7.13
CA LEU A 130 -24.12 -1.53 -6.95
C LEU A 130 -22.95 -0.68 -7.43
N TYR A 131 -23.09 -0.03 -8.58
CA TYR A 131 -22.08 0.90 -9.09
C TYR A 131 -21.78 2.01 -8.08
N MET A 132 -22.82 2.62 -7.51
CA MET A 132 -22.65 3.70 -6.53
C MET A 132 -22.00 3.21 -5.24
N PHE A 133 -22.33 2.00 -4.79
CA PHE A 133 -21.67 1.38 -3.64
C PHE A 133 -20.17 1.15 -3.92
N ASP A 134 -19.84 0.51 -5.04
CA ASP A 134 -18.45 0.21 -5.40
C ASP A 134 -17.64 1.48 -5.63
N LEU A 135 -18.21 2.48 -6.32
CA LEU A 135 -17.56 3.78 -6.55
C LEU A 135 -17.23 4.50 -5.24
N ASN A 136 -18.18 4.51 -4.29
CA ASN A 136 -17.93 5.05 -2.96
C ASN A 136 -16.86 4.24 -2.21
N GLY A 137 -16.85 2.92 -2.37
CA GLY A 137 -15.80 2.04 -1.86
C GLY A 137 -14.41 2.39 -2.40
N VAL A 138 -14.27 2.58 -3.71
CA VAL A 138 -13.02 3.02 -4.35
C VAL A 138 -12.58 4.38 -3.82
N LEU A 139 -13.49 5.35 -3.73
CA LEU A 139 -13.18 6.70 -3.26
C LEU A 139 -12.71 6.73 -1.80
N ILE A 140 -13.54 6.20 -0.89
CA ILE A 140 -13.27 6.22 0.55
C ILE A 140 -12.10 5.32 0.88
N GLY A 141 -12.11 4.08 0.36
CA GLY A 141 -11.04 3.11 0.57
C GLY A 141 -9.72 3.59 -0.03
N GLY A 142 -9.73 4.18 -1.22
CA GLY A 142 -8.55 4.77 -1.85
C GLY A 142 -7.97 5.95 -1.06
N ALA A 143 -8.82 6.82 -0.50
CA ALA A 143 -8.40 7.90 0.37
C ALA A 143 -7.77 7.39 1.68
N ILE A 144 -8.42 6.44 2.35
CA ILE A 144 -7.90 5.79 3.57
C ILE A 144 -6.55 5.12 3.27
N GLN A 145 -6.46 4.35 2.19
CA GLN A 145 -5.24 3.68 1.77
C GLN A 145 -4.10 4.68 1.52
N THR A 146 -4.38 5.76 0.81
CA THR A 146 -3.40 6.83 0.53
C THR A 146 -2.87 7.46 1.83
N LEU A 147 -3.75 7.76 2.78
CA LEU A 147 -3.38 8.30 4.09
C LEU A 147 -2.56 7.29 4.91
N CYS A 148 -2.91 6.01 4.88
CA CYS A 148 -2.14 4.97 5.56
C CYS A 148 -0.74 4.82 4.96
N ILE A 149 -0.59 4.87 3.63
CA ILE A 149 0.73 4.84 2.97
C ILE A 149 1.55 6.07 3.39
N LEU A 150 0.94 7.26 3.43
CA LEU A 150 1.60 8.47 3.92
C LEU A 150 2.08 8.32 5.37
N ALA A 151 1.25 7.74 6.25
CA ALA A 151 1.63 7.46 7.63
C ALA A 151 2.81 6.46 7.70
N ILE A 152 2.82 5.41 6.87
CA ILE A 152 3.94 4.46 6.77
C ILE A 152 5.22 5.16 6.32
N ILE A 153 5.14 6.09 5.37
CA ILE A 153 6.29 6.93 4.95
C ILE A 153 6.77 7.77 6.14
N GLY A 154 5.87 8.41 6.88
CA GLY A 154 6.20 9.16 8.11
C GLY A 154 6.92 8.30 9.16
N ILE A 155 6.38 7.12 9.46
CA ILE A 155 7.00 6.14 10.38
C ILE A 155 8.40 5.75 9.91
N SER A 156 8.63 5.67 8.59
CA SER A 156 9.94 5.32 8.02
C SER A 156 11.03 6.35 8.31
N VAL A 157 10.65 7.63 8.38
CA VAL A 157 11.55 8.75 8.61
C VAL A 157 11.74 9.00 10.10
N ILE A 158 10.61 9.10 10.84
CA ILE A 158 10.60 9.40 12.27
C ILE A 158 11.17 8.22 13.09
N LYS A 159 11.01 6.98 12.60
CA LYS A 159 11.41 5.72 13.27
C LYS A 159 10.97 5.66 14.74
N PRO A 160 9.69 5.87 15.03
CA PRO A 160 9.15 5.82 16.39
C PRO A 160 9.41 4.47 17.09
N TRP A 161 9.30 4.44 18.42
CA TRP A 161 9.37 3.20 19.25
C TRP A 161 10.70 2.44 19.30
N GLY A 162 11.74 2.85 18.58
CA GLY A 162 13.11 2.37 18.78
C GLY A 162 13.32 0.86 18.60
N ARG A 163 14.37 0.32 19.27
CA ARG A 163 14.74 -1.11 19.22
C ARG A 163 13.98 -1.89 20.30
N ARG A 164 13.49 -3.08 19.95
CA ARG A 164 12.83 -4.00 20.88
C ARG A 164 13.84 -4.48 21.94
N VAL A 165 13.51 -4.27 23.20
CA VAL A 165 14.24 -4.84 24.34
C VAL A 165 13.67 -6.23 24.59
N VAL A 166 14.45 -7.27 24.28
CA VAL A 166 14.10 -8.64 24.67
C VAL A 166 14.83 -8.88 25.99
N LYS A 167 14.09 -8.94 27.11
CA LYS A 167 14.65 -9.42 28.38
C LYS A 167 15.01 -10.89 28.16
N SER A 168 16.31 -11.19 28.13
CA SER A 168 16.79 -12.56 28.29
C SER A 168 16.24 -13.05 29.63
N GLN A 169 15.46 -14.14 29.65
CA GLN A 169 15.21 -14.83 30.91
C GLN A 169 16.57 -15.33 31.41
N GLU A 170 17.15 -14.65 32.39
CA GLU A 170 18.15 -15.27 33.25
C GLU A 170 17.44 -16.45 33.91
N SER A 171 17.81 -17.65 33.46
CA SER A 171 17.57 -18.87 34.22
C SER A 171 18.23 -18.67 35.57
N SER A 172 17.41 -18.38 36.58
CA SER A 172 17.78 -18.40 37.98
C SER A 172 18.10 -19.85 38.39
N THR A 173 19.25 -20.36 37.97
CA THR A 173 19.93 -21.46 38.67
C THR A 173 20.69 -20.84 39.84
N SER A 174 19.92 -20.45 40.86
CA SER A 174 20.42 -20.24 42.22
C SER A 174 19.50 -21.00 43.16
N SER A 175 19.88 -22.23 43.51
CA SER A 175 19.59 -22.88 44.82
C SER A 175 19.76 -24.40 44.76
N SER A 176 20.95 -24.87 45.13
CA SER A 176 21.23 -25.97 46.09
C SER A 176 22.75 -26.15 46.06
N SER A 177 23.47 -25.57 47.03
CA SER A 177 23.82 -26.20 48.31
C SER A 177 24.85 -27.30 48.13
#